data_AF-A0A2D4GL35-F1
#
_entry.id   AF-A0A2D4GL35-F1
#
_cell.length_a   1.000
_cell.length_b   1.000
_cell.length_c   1.000
_cell.angle_alpha   90.00
_cell.angle_beta   90.00
_cell.angle_gamma   90.00
#
_symmetry.space_group_name_H-M   'P 1'
#
loop_
_entity.id
_entity.type
_entity.pdbx_description
1 polymer ?
#
loop_
_entity_poly.entity_id
_entity_poly.type
_entity_poly.pdbx_seq_one_letter_code
_entity_poly.pdbx_strand_id
1 'polypeptide(L)'
;GLGDQHLFGNSGKEKARFELFASAPFRGTDLLFHDATQHLQLLGEETEISQVLGLDYVTLLQGLGHEGSSLSNSLVRWCCISDLELRKCEEWALNVRSDPLVCVQADSMIGCLELIKKNEADAVTLDATHAYFAETCALAPVAAECY
;
A
#
# COMPACT_ATOMS: atom_id res chain seq x y z
N GLY A 1 -13.76 -3.20 24.32
CA GLY A 1 -13.02 -2.21 23.51
C GLY A 1 -12.20 -1.33 24.43
N LEU A 2 -12.54 -0.03 24.58
CA LEU A 2 -11.90 0.80 25.62
C LEU A 2 -12.46 0.58 27.04
N GLY A 3 -13.71 0.14 27.16
CA GLY A 3 -14.33 -0.07 28.48
C GLY A 3 -13.48 -0.97 29.37
N ASP A 4 -12.88 -1.99 28.77
CA ASP A 4 -12.04 -2.97 29.45
C ASP A 4 -10.69 -2.39 29.87
N GLN A 5 -10.07 -1.52 29.06
CA GLN A 5 -8.81 -0.86 29.44
C GLN A 5 -9.01 0.16 30.56
N HIS A 6 -10.18 0.80 30.66
CA HIS A 6 -10.51 1.72 31.75
C HIS A 6 -10.75 1.01 33.09
N LEU A 7 -11.09 -0.28 33.05
CA LEU A 7 -11.28 -1.11 34.24
C LEU A 7 -10.02 -1.89 34.60
N PHE A 8 -9.38 -2.53 33.62
CA PHE A 8 -8.33 -3.54 33.83
C PHE A 8 -6.96 -3.16 33.24
N GLY A 9 -6.85 -2.02 32.54
CA GLY A 9 -5.58 -1.51 32.03
C GLY A 9 -4.66 -0.98 33.13
N ASN A 10 -3.51 -0.41 32.75
CA ASN A 10 -2.47 -0.03 33.71
C ASN A 10 -2.93 1.03 34.74
N SER A 11 -3.88 1.89 34.35
CA SER A 11 -4.53 2.90 35.20
C SER A 11 -5.99 2.55 35.55
N GLY A 12 -6.37 1.28 35.36
CA GLY A 12 -7.74 0.80 35.54
C GLY A 12 -8.13 0.63 37.00
N LYS A 13 -9.41 0.89 37.32
CA LYS A 13 -9.94 0.82 38.70
C LYS A 13 -9.96 -0.59 39.30
N GLU A 14 -10.03 -1.61 38.46
CA GLU A 14 -10.16 -3.02 38.82
C GLU A 14 -8.88 -3.83 38.48
N LYS A 15 -7.75 -3.16 38.22
CA LYS A 15 -6.46 -3.79 37.87
C LYS A 15 -6.04 -4.90 38.83
N ALA A 16 -6.31 -4.74 40.13
CA ALA A 16 -5.96 -5.74 41.16
C ALA A 16 -6.69 -7.08 40.99
N ARG A 17 -7.83 -7.11 40.29
CA ARG A 17 -8.58 -8.34 40.01
C ARG A 17 -8.14 -8.98 38.70
N PHE A 18 -7.74 -8.17 37.73
CA PHE A 18 -7.30 -8.62 36.42
C PHE A 18 -6.46 -7.54 35.74
N GLU A 19 -5.28 -7.92 35.25
CA GLU A 19 -4.33 -7.02 34.60
C GLU A 19 -4.32 -7.28 33.08
N LEU A 20 -4.93 -6.38 32.31
CA LEU A 20 -5.17 -6.57 30.87
C LEU A 20 -3.88 -6.64 30.03
N PHE A 21 -2.81 -5.99 30.46
CA PHE A 21 -1.52 -5.90 29.76
C PHE A 21 -0.38 -6.60 30.53
N ALA A 22 -0.68 -7.57 31.40
CA ALA A 22 0.35 -8.29 32.15
C ALA A 22 0.15 -9.81 32.07
N SER A 23 1.11 -10.49 31.45
CA SER A 23 1.07 -11.94 31.21
C SER A 23 1.70 -12.78 32.32
N ALA A 24 2.47 -12.15 33.21
CA ALA A 24 3.21 -12.83 34.28
C ALA A 24 2.33 -13.71 35.20
N PRO A 25 1.12 -13.28 35.64
CA PRO A 25 0.23 -14.12 36.45
C PRO A 25 -0.18 -15.44 35.76
N PHE A 26 -0.12 -15.47 34.42
CA PHE A 26 -0.45 -16.62 33.59
C PHE A 26 0.78 -17.41 33.13
N ARG A 27 1.97 -17.06 33.63
CA ARG A 27 3.25 -17.73 33.31
C ARG A 27 3.56 -17.69 31.81
N GLY A 28 3.19 -16.60 31.13
CA GLY A 28 3.51 -16.34 29.73
C GLY A 28 4.02 -14.92 29.51
N THR A 29 4.24 -14.57 28.24
CA THR A 29 4.71 -13.26 27.77
C THR A 29 3.85 -12.81 26.61
N ASP A 30 3.49 -11.53 26.56
CA ASP A 30 2.74 -10.90 25.47
C ASP A 30 1.44 -11.64 25.09
N LEU A 31 0.73 -12.16 26.09
CA LEU A 31 -0.53 -12.88 25.90
C LEU A 31 -1.66 -11.89 25.61
N LEU A 32 -2.27 -12.03 24.42
CA LEU A 32 -3.31 -11.15 23.85
C LEU A 32 -2.82 -9.74 23.49
N PHE A 33 -2.12 -9.08 24.40
CA PHE A 33 -1.50 -7.78 24.21
C PHE A 33 -0.05 -7.81 24.71
N HIS A 34 0.80 -6.94 24.16
CA HIS A 34 2.19 -6.84 24.57
C HIS A 34 2.29 -6.33 26.02
N ASP A 35 3.19 -6.88 26.85
CA ASP A 35 3.26 -6.58 28.28
C ASP A 35 3.70 -5.13 28.56
N ALA A 36 4.41 -4.52 27.61
CA ALA A 36 4.78 -3.10 27.64
C ALA A 36 3.66 -2.12 27.22
N THR A 37 2.47 -2.61 26.86
CA THR A 37 1.35 -1.77 26.39
C THR A 37 0.85 -0.85 27.50
N GLN A 38 0.84 0.46 27.25
CA GLN A 38 0.34 1.46 28.22
C GLN A 38 -1.15 1.71 28.09
N HIS A 39 -1.66 1.80 26.86
CA HIS A 39 -3.08 2.02 26.54
C HIS A 39 -3.36 1.57 25.10
N LEU A 40 -4.63 1.29 24.79
CA LEU A 40 -5.09 1.11 23.41
C LEU A 40 -5.72 2.41 22.92
N GLN A 41 -5.44 2.77 21.68
CA GLN A 41 -6.03 3.91 21.00
C GLN A 41 -7.01 3.40 19.95
N LEU A 42 -8.23 3.94 19.93
CA LEU A 42 -9.14 3.70 18.82
C LEU A 42 -8.65 4.48 17.61
N LEU A 43 -8.55 3.74 16.51
CA LEU A 43 -8.52 4.32 15.18
C LEU A 43 -9.97 4.64 14.78
N GLY A 44 -10.18 5.68 13.97
CA GLY A 44 -11.52 5.96 13.43
C GLY A 44 -12.03 4.78 12.60
N GLU A 45 -13.35 4.59 12.52
CA GLU A 45 -13.97 3.46 11.81
C GLU A 45 -13.52 3.33 10.35
N GLU A 46 -13.06 4.43 9.73
CA GLU A 46 -12.61 4.50 8.33
C GLU A 46 -11.08 4.60 8.17
N THR A 47 -10.30 4.27 9.20
CA THR A 47 -8.83 4.39 9.12
C THR A 47 -8.26 3.25 8.29
N GLU A 48 -7.74 3.54 7.10
CA GLU A 48 -7.06 2.54 6.28
C GLU A 48 -5.76 2.05 6.94
N ILE A 49 -5.42 0.78 6.69
CA ILE A 49 -4.15 0.17 7.14
C ILE A 49 -2.94 0.98 6.65
N SER A 50 -3.02 1.53 5.43
CA SER A 50 -2.00 2.42 4.83
C SER A 50 -1.75 3.69 5.64
N GLN A 51 -2.78 4.23 6.30
CA GLN A 51 -2.69 5.43 7.12
C GLN A 51 -2.06 5.14 8.49
N VAL A 52 -2.19 3.90 8.98
CA VAL A 52 -1.62 3.46 10.26
C VAL A 52 -0.17 3.03 10.11
N LEU A 53 0.12 2.25 9.07
CA LEU A 53 1.43 1.63 8.86
C LEU A 53 2.35 2.46 7.96
N GLY A 54 1.79 3.36 7.15
CA GLY A 54 2.50 4.09 6.11
C GLY A 54 2.60 3.30 4.80
N LEU A 55 2.54 4.01 3.67
CA LEU A 55 2.56 3.40 2.33
C LEU A 55 3.84 2.58 2.08
N ASP A 56 4.99 3.07 2.51
CA ASP A 56 6.27 2.38 2.35
C ASP A 56 6.28 1.02 3.07
N TYR A 57 5.77 0.98 4.31
CA TYR A 57 5.72 -0.25 5.11
C TYR A 57 4.70 -1.25 4.57
N VAL A 58 3.52 -0.77 4.11
CA VAL A 58 2.53 -1.62 3.45
C VAL A 58 3.09 -2.23 2.17
N THR A 59 3.85 -1.45 1.39
CA THR A 59 4.50 -1.93 0.17
C THR A 59 5.55 -3.01 0.47
N LEU A 60 6.34 -2.83 1.53
CA LEU A 60 7.27 -3.84 2.02
C LEU A 60 6.56 -5.12 2.49
N LEU A 61 5.47 -4.99 3.26
CA LEU A 61 4.68 -6.16 3.70
C LEU A 61 4.02 -6.90 2.54
N GLN A 62 3.54 -6.18 1.52
CA GLN A 62 3.03 -6.79 0.29
C GLN A 62 4.14 -7.55 -0.45
N GLY A 63 5.37 -7.05 -0.43
CA GLY A 63 6.56 -7.74 -0.96
C GLY A 63 6.99 -8.96 -0.15
N LEU A 64 6.78 -8.96 1.17
CA LEU A 64 7.14 -10.05 2.09
C LEU A 64 6.06 -11.13 2.21
N GLY A 65 4.79 -10.82 1.92
CA GLY A 65 3.66 -11.76 1.95
C GLY A 65 3.67 -12.84 0.86
N HIS A 66 4.78 -12.99 0.12
CA HIS A 66 4.94 -13.91 -1.00
C HIS A 66 6.12 -14.87 -0.77
N GLU A 67 6.09 -15.63 0.33
CA GLU A 67 7.07 -16.69 0.56
C GLU A 67 6.69 -17.96 -0.22
N GLY A 68 7.32 -18.16 -1.38
CA GLY A 68 7.39 -19.50 -2.00
C GLY A 68 7.05 -19.63 -3.49
N SER A 69 7.39 -18.66 -4.33
CA SER A 69 7.62 -18.95 -5.75
C SER A 69 8.52 -17.89 -6.36
N SER A 70 9.69 -18.30 -6.86
CA SER A 70 10.55 -17.48 -7.68
C SER A 70 9.98 -17.30 -9.09
N LEU A 71 8.69 -16.98 -9.23
CA LEU A 71 7.99 -16.73 -10.49
C LEU A 71 6.74 -15.85 -10.25
N SER A 72 6.91 -14.55 -10.06
CA SER A 72 5.93 -13.59 -10.57
C SER A 72 6.67 -12.38 -11.10
N ASN A 73 6.99 -12.46 -12.39
CA ASN A 73 7.08 -11.31 -13.27
C ASN A 73 6.30 -10.10 -12.72
N SER A 74 7.00 -8.99 -12.45
CA SER A 74 6.38 -7.71 -12.13
C SER A 74 5.49 -7.29 -13.30
N LEU A 75 4.21 -7.66 -13.25
CA LEU A 75 3.24 -7.30 -14.26
C LEU A 75 3.06 -5.79 -14.24
N VAL A 76 3.54 -5.11 -15.28
CA VAL A 76 3.42 -3.65 -15.38
C VAL A 76 2.07 -3.29 -15.98
N ARG A 77 1.27 -2.49 -15.29
CA ARG A 77 0.05 -1.90 -15.84
C ARG A 77 0.37 -0.57 -16.51
N TRP A 78 0.36 -0.57 -17.83
CA TRP A 78 0.66 0.61 -18.63
C TRP A 78 -0.60 1.39 -18.95
N CYS A 79 -0.64 2.67 -18.56
CA CYS A 79 -1.78 3.53 -18.82
C CYS A 79 -1.68 4.22 -20.18
N CYS A 80 -2.77 4.15 -20.95
CA CYS A 80 -2.95 4.75 -22.27
C CYS A 80 -4.04 5.81 -22.21
N ILE A 81 -3.85 6.93 -22.93
CA ILE A 81 -4.79 8.06 -22.95
C ILE A 81 -5.58 8.16 -24.26
N SER A 82 -5.36 7.24 -25.20
CA SER A 82 -6.09 7.18 -26.47
C SER A 82 -6.25 5.75 -26.98
N ASP A 83 -7.24 5.52 -27.83
CA ASP A 83 -7.48 4.21 -28.46
C ASP A 83 -6.29 3.73 -29.30
N LEU A 84 -5.52 4.65 -29.87
CA LEU A 84 -4.32 4.33 -30.65
C LEU A 84 -3.19 3.83 -29.74
N GLU A 85 -3.02 4.44 -28.58
CA GLU A 85 -2.06 3.98 -27.57
C GLU A 85 -2.45 2.62 -27.00
N LEU A 86 -3.73 2.42 -26.70
CA LEU A 86 -4.22 1.15 -26.17
C LEU A 86 -3.91 0.01 -27.15
N ARG A 87 -4.27 0.16 -28.43
CA ARG A 87 -3.98 -0.88 -29.45
C ARG A 87 -2.48 -1.18 -29.56
N LYS A 88 -1.65 -0.15 -29.56
CA LYS A 88 -0.19 -0.32 -29.61
C LYS A 88 0.34 -1.02 -28.36
N CYS A 89 -0.21 -0.70 -27.19
CA CYS A 89 0.12 -1.35 -25.93
C CYS A 89 -0.29 -2.83 -25.94
N GLU A 90 -1.47 -3.17 -26.45
CA GLU A 90 -1.93 -4.55 -26.57
C GLU A 90 -1.03 -5.36 -27.49
N GLU A 91 -0.66 -4.81 -28.65
CA GLU A 91 0.34 -5.45 -29.52
C GLU A 91 1.68 -5.64 -28.82
N TRP A 92 2.14 -4.65 -28.05
CA TRP A 92 3.37 -4.76 -27.27
C TRP A 92 3.27 -5.87 -26.20
N ALA A 93 2.16 -5.93 -25.46
CA ALA A 93 1.89 -6.93 -24.43
C ALA A 93 1.90 -8.36 -25.00
N LEU A 94 1.44 -8.56 -26.23
CA LEU A 94 1.46 -9.85 -26.90
C LEU A 94 2.87 -10.27 -27.38
N ASN A 95 3.78 -9.31 -27.57
CA ASN A 95 5.11 -9.55 -28.14
C ASN A 95 6.25 -9.53 -27.09
N VAL A 96 5.98 -9.05 -25.87
CA VAL A 96 6.98 -9.03 -24.79
C VAL A 96 7.22 -10.45 -24.24
N ARG A 97 8.49 -10.80 -24.00
CA ARG A 97 8.90 -12.16 -23.61
C ARG A 97 9.32 -12.30 -22.15
N SER A 98 9.78 -11.22 -21.53
CA SER A 98 10.39 -11.23 -20.20
C SER A 98 9.51 -10.55 -19.18
N ASP A 99 9.14 -9.29 -19.44
CA ASP A 99 8.36 -8.46 -18.52
C ASP A 99 6.94 -8.29 -19.06
N PRO A 100 6.00 -9.20 -18.71
CA PRO A 100 4.61 -9.09 -19.13
C PRO A 100 4.02 -7.76 -18.63
N LEU A 101 3.17 -7.18 -19.46
CA LEU A 101 2.45 -5.95 -19.14
C LEU A 101 0.98 -6.09 -19.52
N VAL A 102 0.14 -5.30 -18.87
CA VAL A 102 -1.30 -5.16 -19.18
C VAL A 102 -1.60 -3.70 -19.45
N CYS A 103 -2.51 -3.43 -20.37
CA CYS A 103 -2.88 -2.09 -20.76
C CYS A 103 -4.15 -1.65 -20.03
N VAL A 104 -4.12 -0.45 -19.48
CA VAL A 104 -5.29 0.23 -18.89
C VAL A 104 -5.49 1.55 -19.62
N GLN A 105 -6.73 2.01 -19.76
CA GLN A 105 -7.03 3.24 -20.49
C GLN A 105 -7.71 4.25 -19.57
N ALA A 106 -7.34 5.52 -19.73
CA ALA A 106 -8.00 6.67 -19.11
C ALA A 106 -8.36 7.72 -20.17
N ASP A 107 -9.29 8.63 -19.82
CA ASP A 107 -9.74 9.67 -20.74
C ASP A 107 -8.76 10.87 -20.84
N SER A 108 -7.72 10.91 -20.00
CA SER A 108 -6.72 11.97 -19.99
C SER A 108 -5.47 11.58 -19.20
N MET A 109 -4.41 12.39 -19.36
CA MET A 109 -3.17 12.26 -18.58
C MET A 109 -3.40 12.33 -17.08
N ILE A 110 -4.23 13.27 -16.63
CA ILE A 110 -4.61 13.42 -15.23
C ILE A 110 -5.31 12.14 -14.74
N GLY A 111 -6.16 11.55 -15.57
CA GLY A 111 -6.79 10.27 -15.30
C GLY A 111 -5.78 9.14 -15.06
N CYS A 112 -4.74 9.05 -15.90
CA CYS A 112 -3.65 8.07 -15.67
C CYS A 112 -2.93 8.33 -14.35
N LEU A 113 -2.63 9.58 -14.00
CA LEU A 113 -1.99 9.91 -12.72
C LEU A 113 -2.88 9.54 -11.52
N GLU A 114 -4.20 9.71 -11.63
CA GLU A 114 -5.15 9.26 -10.61
C GLU A 114 -5.19 7.74 -10.48
N LEU A 115 -5.17 7.01 -11.59
CA LEU A 115 -5.09 5.55 -11.58
C LEU A 115 -3.79 5.07 -10.93
N ILE A 116 -2.66 5.74 -11.16
CA ILE A 116 -1.39 5.41 -10.49
C ILE A 116 -1.50 5.65 -8.98
N LYS A 117 -2.07 6.79 -8.56
CA LYS A 117 -2.31 7.09 -7.13
C LYS A 117 -3.23 6.07 -6.45
N LYS A 118 -4.21 5.53 -7.17
CA LYS A 118 -5.13 4.48 -6.69
C LYS A 118 -4.54 3.08 -6.77
N ASN A 119 -3.30 2.93 -7.23
CA ASN A 119 -2.67 1.64 -7.49
C ASN A 119 -3.47 0.79 -8.50
N GLU A 120 -4.04 1.43 -9.52
CA GLU A 120 -4.76 0.81 -10.65
C GLU A 120 -3.91 0.82 -11.94
N ALA A 121 -2.86 1.65 -12.00
CA ALA A 121 -1.84 1.70 -13.06
C ALA A 121 -0.43 1.84 -12.45
N ASP A 122 0.61 1.42 -13.18
CA ASP A 122 2.00 1.46 -12.69
C ASP A 122 2.89 2.44 -13.48
N ALA A 123 2.59 2.67 -14.76
CA ALA A 123 3.38 3.54 -15.63
C ALA A 123 2.51 4.27 -16.67
N VAL A 124 2.97 5.45 -17.10
CA VAL A 124 2.40 6.24 -18.20
C VAL A 124 3.53 7.01 -18.88
N THR A 125 3.42 7.25 -20.19
CA THR A 125 4.33 8.16 -20.91
C THR A 125 3.92 9.61 -20.67
N LEU A 126 4.88 10.48 -20.32
CA LEU A 126 4.64 11.91 -20.13
C LEU A 126 5.39 12.71 -21.20
N ASP A 127 4.75 13.70 -21.81
CA ASP A 127 5.47 14.70 -22.60
C ASP A 127 6.19 15.73 -21.70
N ALA A 128 7.06 16.54 -22.31
CA ALA A 128 7.87 17.55 -21.61
C ALA A 128 7.04 18.61 -20.85
N THR A 129 5.77 18.83 -21.21
CA THR A 129 4.87 19.74 -20.51
C THR A 129 4.17 19.09 -19.32
N HIS A 130 3.97 17.76 -19.35
CA HIS A 130 3.34 17.00 -18.27
C HIS A 130 4.33 16.53 -17.20
N ALA A 131 5.64 16.45 -17.51
CA ALA A 131 6.69 16.09 -16.54
C ALA A 131 6.73 17.01 -15.30
N TYR A 132 6.40 18.30 -15.47
CA TYR A 132 6.31 19.27 -14.36
C TYR A 132 5.21 18.91 -13.34
N PHE A 133 4.13 18.26 -13.77
CA PHE A 133 3.00 17.89 -12.89
C PHE A 133 3.24 16.59 -12.11
N ALA A 134 4.12 15.71 -12.61
CA ALA A 134 4.45 14.45 -11.95
C ALA A 134 5.25 14.65 -10.65
N GLU A 135 6.16 15.64 -10.60
CA GLU A 135 6.88 16.02 -9.38
C GLU A 135 5.92 16.48 -8.26
N THR A 136 4.90 17.27 -8.60
CA THR A 136 3.87 17.73 -7.64
C THR A 136 2.98 16.60 -7.12
N CYS A 137 2.96 15.46 -7.83
CA CYS A 137 2.21 14.27 -7.46
C CYS A 137 3.05 13.20 -6.74
N ALA A 138 4.31 13.51 -6.36
CA ALA A 138 5.26 12.58 -5.75
C ALA A 138 5.56 11.33 -6.61
N LEU A 139 5.43 11.44 -7.93
CA LEU A 139 5.86 10.39 -8.85
C LEU A 139 7.32 10.62 -9.23
N ALA A 140 8.13 9.57 -9.12
CA ALA A 140 9.53 9.61 -9.53
C ALA A 140 9.66 9.26 -11.03
N PRO A 141 10.38 10.06 -11.84
CA PRO A 141 10.70 9.66 -13.21
C PRO A 141 11.62 8.43 -13.16
N VAL A 142 11.17 7.31 -13.75
CA VAL A 142 11.94 6.05 -13.80
C VAL A 142 12.81 5.98 -15.07
N ALA A 143 12.32 6.55 -16.17
CA ALA A 143 13.01 6.57 -17.45
C ALA A 143 12.67 7.86 -18.22
N ALA A 144 13.55 8.25 -19.14
CA ALA A 144 13.36 9.40 -20.01
C ALA A 144 13.49 8.98 -21.48
N GLU A 145 12.67 9.58 -22.35
CA GLU A 145 12.81 9.45 -23.79
C GLU A 145 13.97 10.33 -24.27
N CYS A 146 15.04 9.72 -24.78
CA CYS A 146 16.16 10.42 -25.38
C CYS A 146 15.95 10.54 -26.91
N TYR A 147 16.09 11.76 -27.44
CA TYR A 147 15.94 12.09 -28.87
C TYR A 147 17.27 12.53 -29.49
#